data_AF-A0A6A7AZM3-F1
#
_entry.id   AF-A0A6A7AZM3-F1
#
_cell.length_a   1.000
_cell.length_b   1.000
_cell.length_c   1.000
_cell.angle_alpha   90.00
_cell.angle_beta   90.00
_cell.angle_gamma   90.00
#
_symmetry.space_group_name_H-M   'P 1'
#
loop_
_entity.id
_entity.type
_entity.pdbx_description
1 polymer ?
#
loop_
_entity_poly.entity_id
_entity_poly.type
_entity_poly.pdbx_seq_one_letter_code
_entity_poly.pdbx_strand_id
1 'polypeptide(L)'
;MTPIAALQAAAMPELYSAMPSRPQVNVLYLADGQEIISPERLMALNPQILAAGAGTQLAKLSPSVLVKYGTHASLIEAKNMLYVAEKTSIPVPKLFAAYAYGPLDRDVEDYGSVYDTYIFMEFIEGDDLGKTWENCSAAEKQNISADLKRYMTELRLLSAPGYIGSVHEGPNSHNRCWRHAGLDCSRGPA
;
A
#
# COMPACT_ATOMS: atom_id res chain seq x y z
N MET A 1 -21.06 1.99 -13.53
CA MET A 1 -20.51 2.72 -12.36
C MET A 1 -20.01 1.68 -11.36
N THR A 2 -18.70 1.46 -11.34
CA THR A 2 -18.05 0.48 -10.45
C THR A 2 -17.89 1.08 -9.06
N PRO A 3 -18.13 0.32 -7.98
CA PRO A 3 -18.26 0.84 -6.61
C PRO A 3 -16.97 1.38 -5.97
N ILE A 4 -15.82 1.32 -6.66
CA ILE A 4 -14.49 1.63 -6.09
C ILE A 4 -14.04 3.07 -6.36
N ALA A 5 -14.45 3.69 -7.48
CA ALA A 5 -14.16 5.11 -7.73
C ALA A 5 -14.79 6.00 -6.64
N ALA A 6 -15.94 5.60 -6.09
CA ALA A 6 -16.57 6.25 -4.94
C ALA A 6 -15.77 6.10 -3.64
N LEU A 7 -15.06 4.99 -3.43
CA LEU A 7 -14.22 4.76 -2.23
C LEU A 7 -12.95 5.63 -2.24
N GLN A 8 -12.44 5.97 -3.43
CA GLN A 8 -11.22 6.75 -3.59
C GLN A 8 -11.43 8.23 -3.27
N ALA A 9 -12.60 8.77 -3.60
CA ALA A 9 -13.03 10.11 -3.20
C ALA A 9 -13.48 10.17 -1.72
N ALA A 10 -13.97 9.07 -1.15
CA ALA A 10 -14.39 9.02 0.25
C ALA A 10 -13.22 8.98 1.24
N ALA A 11 -12.08 8.39 0.86
CA ALA A 11 -10.94 8.24 1.77
C ALA A 11 -9.99 9.45 1.83
N MET A 12 -10.10 10.36 0.86
CA MET A 12 -9.30 11.57 0.75
C MET A 12 -10.23 12.71 0.32
N PRO A 13 -10.59 13.65 1.22
CA PRO A 13 -11.55 14.70 0.90
C PRO A 13 -11.11 15.51 -0.33
N GLU A 14 -12.07 15.87 -1.19
CA GLU A 14 -11.79 16.77 -2.31
C GLU A 14 -11.26 18.11 -1.78
N LEU A 15 -10.32 18.71 -2.53
CA LEU A 15 -9.62 19.98 -2.24
C LEU A 15 -10.54 21.19 -1.92
N TYR A 16 -11.86 21.06 -2.11
CA TYR A 16 -12.86 22.10 -1.90
C TYR A 16 -13.91 21.78 -0.82
N SER A 17 -13.85 20.62 -0.17
CA SER A 17 -14.66 20.36 1.03
C SER A 17 -14.03 21.06 2.24
N ALA A 18 -14.85 21.64 3.12
CA ALA A 18 -14.34 22.23 4.35
C ALA A 18 -13.59 21.14 5.14
N MET A 19 -12.27 21.30 5.25
CA MET A 19 -11.43 20.33 5.95
C MET A 19 -11.95 20.15 7.37
N PRO A 20 -12.15 18.91 7.82
CA PRO A 20 -12.70 18.69 9.15
C PRO A 20 -11.77 19.25 10.21
N SER A 21 -12.35 19.83 11.25
CA SER A 21 -11.60 20.50 12.33
C SER A 21 -10.86 19.54 13.25
N ARG A 22 -11.03 18.23 13.07
CA ARG A 22 -10.38 17.18 13.87
C ARG A 22 -9.89 16.03 12.98
N PRO A 23 -8.79 15.37 13.35
CA PRO A 23 -8.34 14.16 12.67
C PRO A 23 -9.41 13.06 12.70
N GLN A 24 -9.56 12.35 11.59
CA GLN A 24 -10.51 11.25 11.41
C GLN A 24 -9.83 10.10 10.68
N VAL A 25 -10.36 8.89 10.89
CA VAL A 25 -9.94 7.70 10.17
C VAL A 25 -10.81 7.53 8.91
N ASN A 26 -10.15 7.52 7.77
CA ASN A 26 -10.73 7.33 6.46
C ASN A 26 -10.37 5.93 5.93
N VAL A 27 -11.26 4.97 6.13
CA VAL A 27 -11.00 3.55 5.86
C VAL A 27 -11.06 3.26 4.36
N LEU A 28 -9.98 2.67 3.81
CA LEU A 28 -9.98 2.09 2.47
C LEU A 28 -10.39 0.62 2.51
N TYR A 29 -9.87 -0.13 3.48
CA TYR A 29 -10.08 -1.57 3.60
C TYR A 29 -10.09 -1.99 5.08
N LEU A 30 -10.98 -2.91 5.42
CA LEU A 30 -11.04 -3.59 6.70
C LEU A 30 -11.48 -5.04 6.44
N ALA A 31 -10.68 -6.01 6.87
CA ALA A 31 -11.01 -7.42 6.73
C ALA A 31 -12.13 -7.82 7.69
N ASP A 32 -12.90 -8.85 7.33
CA ASP A 32 -13.99 -9.36 8.15
C ASP A 32 -13.51 -9.75 9.55
N GLY A 33 -14.26 -9.31 10.57
CA GLY A 33 -13.96 -9.58 11.97
C GLY A 33 -12.76 -8.81 12.54
N GLN A 34 -12.15 -7.88 11.78
CA GLN A 34 -11.12 -6.98 12.29
C GLN A 34 -11.73 -5.68 12.82
N GLU A 35 -11.04 -5.08 13.79
CA GLU A 35 -11.33 -3.73 14.28
C GLU A 35 -10.25 -2.75 13.80
N ILE A 36 -10.64 -1.50 13.62
CA ILE A 36 -9.69 -0.42 13.38
C ILE A 36 -8.86 -0.16 14.65
N ILE A 37 -7.55 -0.23 14.52
CA ILE A 37 -6.61 0.24 15.55
C ILE A 37 -6.29 1.70 15.23
N SER A 38 -6.77 2.63 16.04
CA SER A 38 -6.46 4.06 15.84
C SER A 38 -4.97 4.34 16.08
N PRO A 39 -4.42 5.48 15.60
CA PRO A 39 -3.05 5.88 15.89
C PRO A 39 -2.73 5.95 17.38
N GLU A 40 -3.65 6.44 18.20
CA GLU A 40 -3.47 6.54 19.65
C GLU A 40 -3.40 5.14 20.29
N ARG A 41 -4.28 4.23 19.85
CA ARG A 41 -4.27 2.82 20.28
C ARG A 41 -2.98 2.13 19.82
N LEU A 42 -2.54 2.38 18.59
CA LEU A 42 -1.29 1.85 18.06
C LEU A 42 -0.10 2.24 18.94
N MET A 43 0.02 3.53 19.28
CA MET A 43 1.10 4.01 20.14
C MET A 43 1.02 3.43 21.55
N ALA A 44 -0.19 3.27 22.10
CA ALA A 44 -0.40 2.64 23.41
C ALA A 44 -0.02 1.15 23.44
N LEU A 45 -0.07 0.45 22.29
CA LEU A 45 0.38 -0.95 22.17
C LEU A 45 1.91 -1.07 22.16
N ASN A 46 2.65 0.03 22.05
CA ASN A 46 4.11 0.09 22.05
C ASN A 46 4.77 -0.95 21.09
N PRO A 47 4.52 -0.83 19.77
CA PRO A 47 4.99 -1.81 18.81
C PRO A 47 6.50 -1.77 18.64
N GLN A 48 7.07 -2.92 18.28
CA GLN A 48 8.51 -3.01 18.00
C GLN A 48 8.81 -2.39 16.64
N ILE A 49 9.52 -1.26 16.61
CA ILE A 49 9.97 -0.65 15.35
C ILE A 49 11.02 -1.55 14.69
N LEU A 50 10.72 -2.00 13.47
CA LEU A 50 11.62 -2.81 12.65
C LEU A 50 12.45 -1.96 11.69
N ALA A 51 11.86 -0.90 11.14
CA ALA A 51 12.52 0.03 10.24
C ALA A 51 11.84 1.41 10.27
N ALA A 52 12.62 2.46 10.03
CA ALA A 52 12.12 3.82 9.86
C ALA A 52 12.94 4.54 8.77
N GLY A 53 12.28 5.29 7.91
CA GLY A 53 12.95 6.06 6.85
C GLY A 53 11.97 6.77 5.92
N ALA A 54 12.40 7.92 5.37
CA ALA A 54 11.64 8.72 4.40
C ALA A 54 10.17 8.95 4.81
N GLY A 55 9.94 9.29 6.09
CA GLY A 55 8.62 9.55 6.70
C GLY A 55 7.65 8.35 6.68
N THR A 56 8.19 7.13 6.66
CA THR A 56 7.44 5.90 6.92
C THR A 56 8.11 5.10 8.03
N GLN A 57 7.30 4.44 8.86
CA GLN A 57 7.70 3.51 9.89
C GLN A 57 7.10 2.14 9.62
N LEU A 58 7.88 1.10 9.94
CA LEU A 58 7.49 -0.29 9.88
C LEU A 58 7.62 -0.88 11.28
N ALA A 59 6.51 -1.32 11.86
CA ALA A 59 6.48 -1.78 13.24
C ALA A 59 5.74 -3.12 13.36
N LYS A 60 6.23 -3.99 14.24
CA LYS A 60 5.61 -5.27 14.57
C LYS A 60 4.72 -5.10 15.79
N LEU A 61 3.43 -5.41 15.63
CA LEU A 61 2.42 -5.30 16.69
C LEU A 61 2.26 -6.60 17.47
N SER A 62 2.38 -7.72 16.78
CA SER A 62 2.29 -9.06 17.36
C SER A 62 3.13 -10.03 16.51
N PRO A 63 3.29 -11.31 16.91
CA PRO A 63 3.99 -12.29 16.10
C PRO A 63 3.51 -12.36 14.64
N SER A 64 2.21 -12.13 14.39
CA SER A 64 1.57 -12.28 13.08
C SER A 64 1.12 -10.96 12.44
N VAL A 65 1.27 -9.82 13.12
CA VAL A 65 0.76 -8.52 12.63
C VAL A 65 1.88 -7.49 12.56
N LEU A 66 1.98 -6.86 11.40
CA LEU A 66 2.87 -5.76 11.11
C LEU A 66 2.08 -4.57 10.58
N VAL A 67 2.53 -3.37 10.94
CA VAL A 67 1.97 -2.12 10.45
C VAL A 67 3.04 -1.31 9.73
N LYS A 68 2.68 -0.80 8.56
CA LYS A 68 3.42 0.25 7.86
C LYS A 68 2.61 1.54 7.97
N TYR A 69 3.22 2.61 8.47
CA TYR A 69 2.52 3.88 8.65
C TYR A 69 3.39 5.11 8.47
N GLY A 70 2.78 6.24 8.11
CA GLY A 70 3.45 7.54 8.02
C GLY A 70 2.96 8.38 6.84
N THR A 71 3.59 9.55 6.67
CA THR A 71 3.23 10.58 5.68
C THR A 71 3.41 10.10 4.24
N HIS A 72 4.42 9.27 3.99
CA HIS A 72 4.76 8.77 2.66
C HIS A 72 4.32 7.32 2.42
N ALA A 73 3.65 6.68 3.39
CA ALA A 73 2.97 5.42 3.14
C ALA A 73 1.79 5.66 2.19
N SER A 74 1.57 4.75 1.24
CA SER A 74 0.56 4.93 0.20
C SER A 74 -0.52 3.85 0.27
N LEU A 75 -1.78 4.27 0.28
CA LEU A 75 -2.94 3.37 0.16
C LEU A 75 -2.94 2.57 -1.17
N ILE A 76 -2.18 3.01 -2.17
CA ILE A 76 -1.96 2.24 -3.41
C ILE A 76 -1.24 0.92 -3.12
N GLU A 77 -0.37 0.85 -2.12
CA GLU A 77 0.28 -0.42 -1.73
C GLU A 77 -0.75 -1.45 -1.29
N ALA A 78 -1.72 -1.04 -0.46
CA ALA A 78 -2.82 -1.90 -0.02
C ALA A 78 -3.68 -2.38 -1.21
N LYS A 79 -4.03 -1.48 -2.14
CA LYS A 79 -4.77 -1.84 -3.36
C LYS A 79 -4.00 -2.83 -4.23
N ASN A 80 -2.70 -2.60 -4.42
CA ASN A 80 -1.85 -3.48 -5.21
C ASN A 80 -1.74 -4.87 -4.57
N MET A 81 -1.60 -4.96 -3.25
CA MET A 81 -1.58 -6.25 -2.55
C MET A 81 -2.89 -7.01 -2.74
N LEU A 82 -4.05 -6.35 -2.58
CA LEU A 82 -5.35 -6.98 -2.83
C LEU A 82 -5.48 -7.47 -4.28
N TYR A 83 -5.09 -6.63 -5.24
CA TYR A 83 -5.14 -6.97 -6.67
C TYR A 83 -4.23 -8.15 -7.02
N VAL A 84 -2.99 -8.16 -6.53
CA VAL A 84 -2.04 -9.26 -6.78
C VAL A 84 -2.52 -10.55 -6.12
N ALA A 85 -3.04 -10.49 -4.89
CA ALA A 85 -3.59 -11.64 -4.18
C ALA A 85 -4.81 -12.24 -4.91
N GLU A 86 -5.66 -11.40 -5.51
CA GLU A 86 -6.84 -11.86 -6.24
C GLU A 86 -6.49 -12.48 -7.60
N LYS A 87 -5.47 -11.96 -8.29
CA LYS A 87 -5.20 -12.30 -9.69
C LYS A 87 -4.03 -13.27 -9.92
N THR A 88 -3.24 -13.56 -8.90
CA THR A 88 -2.04 -14.40 -9.02
C THR A 88 -1.92 -15.39 -7.87
N SER A 89 -1.01 -16.34 -8.00
CA SER A 89 -0.62 -17.26 -6.91
C SER A 89 0.57 -16.73 -6.08
N ILE A 90 0.97 -15.48 -6.30
CA ILE A 90 2.12 -14.88 -5.64
C ILE A 90 1.79 -14.69 -4.16
N PRO A 91 2.62 -15.21 -3.23
CA PRO A 91 2.41 -14.96 -1.83
C PRO A 91 2.67 -13.49 -1.53
N VAL A 92 1.62 -12.78 -1.12
CA VAL A 92 1.68 -11.41 -0.60
C VAL A 92 1.10 -11.40 0.82
N PRO A 93 1.52 -10.47 1.69
CA PRO A 93 0.95 -10.36 3.03
C PRO A 93 -0.57 -10.21 2.99
N LYS A 94 -1.30 -10.97 3.81
CA LYS A 94 -2.74 -10.74 3.98
C LYS A 94 -2.98 -9.37 4.61
N LEU A 95 -3.88 -8.60 4.02
CA LEU A 95 -4.25 -7.28 4.53
C LEU A 95 -5.32 -7.41 5.62
N PHE A 96 -5.14 -6.74 6.75
CA PHE A 96 -6.12 -6.68 7.84
C PHE A 96 -6.89 -5.35 7.83
N ALA A 97 -6.19 -4.23 7.63
CA ALA A 97 -6.79 -2.91 7.51
C ALA A 97 -5.88 -1.97 6.72
N ALA A 98 -6.47 -1.02 6.00
CA ALA A 98 -5.75 0.10 5.40
C ALA A 98 -6.61 1.37 5.47
N TYR A 99 -6.05 2.46 5.99
CA TYR A 99 -6.76 3.73 6.13
C TYR A 99 -5.81 4.94 6.08
N ALA A 100 -6.37 6.11 5.80
CA ALA A 100 -5.71 7.40 6.02
C ALA A 100 -6.23 8.04 7.31
N TYR A 101 -5.36 8.74 8.05
CA TYR A 101 -5.69 9.46 9.26
C TYR A 101 -5.30 10.91 9.14
N GLY A 102 -6.26 11.81 9.39
CA GLY A 102 -6.05 13.24 9.32
C GLY A 102 -7.36 14.00 9.11
N PRO A 103 -7.30 15.31 8.84
CA PRO A 103 -6.09 16.09 8.69
C PRO A 103 -5.38 16.30 10.03
N LEU A 104 -4.04 16.28 10.00
CA LEU A 104 -3.16 16.60 11.10
C LEU A 104 -2.72 18.07 11.01
N ASP A 105 -2.55 18.70 12.16
CA ASP A 105 -2.04 20.07 12.27
C ASP A 105 -0.52 20.10 12.03
N ARG A 106 -0.14 20.18 10.76
CA ARG A 106 1.26 20.23 10.31
C ARG A 106 1.39 20.87 8.94
N ASP A 107 2.59 21.36 8.63
CA ASP A 107 2.90 21.95 7.32
C ASP A 107 3.05 20.86 6.25
N VAL A 108 2.39 21.05 5.12
CA VAL A 108 2.51 20.16 3.94
C VAL A 108 3.89 20.27 3.32
N GLU A 109 4.54 21.43 3.38
CA GLU A 109 5.88 21.62 2.79
C GLU A 109 6.94 20.79 3.53
N ASP A 110 6.80 20.65 4.85
CA ASP A 110 7.72 19.87 5.68
C ASP A 110 7.45 18.36 5.64
N TYR A 111 6.16 17.98 5.66
CA TYR A 111 5.75 16.58 5.82
C TYR A 111 5.24 15.90 4.55
N GLY A 112 5.04 16.66 3.48
CA GLY A 112 4.51 16.20 2.18
C GLY A 112 3.00 15.91 2.15
N SER A 113 2.34 15.82 3.30
CA SER A 113 0.91 15.50 3.42
C SER A 113 0.40 15.86 4.81
N VAL A 114 -0.86 16.32 4.96
CA VAL A 114 -1.54 16.43 6.27
C VAL A 114 -2.18 15.12 6.75
N TYR A 115 -2.05 14.03 5.98
CA TYR A 115 -2.55 12.71 6.32
C TYR A 115 -1.41 11.71 6.51
N ASP A 116 -1.57 10.84 7.50
CA ASP A 116 -0.77 9.62 7.64
C ASP A 116 -1.55 8.43 7.10
N THR A 117 -0.89 7.57 6.33
CA THR A 117 -1.46 6.29 5.92
C THR A 117 -1.07 5.22 6.92
N TYR A 118 -1.97 4.27 7.19
CA TYR A 118 -1.72 3.09 8.01
C TYR A 118 -2.14 1.84 7.23
N ILE A 119 -1.26 0.84 7.20
CA ILE A 119 -1.47 -0.45 6.51
C ILE A 119 -1.11 -1.56 7.49
N PHE A 120 -2.13 -2.27 7.98
CA PHE A 120 -1.99 -3.42 8.87
C PHE A 120 -2.07 -4.70 8.04
N MET A 121 -1.03 -5.52 8.13
CA MET A 121 -0.87 -6.72 7.30
C MET A 121 -0.19 -7.86 8.06
N GLU A 122 -0.25 -9.06 7.48
CA GLU A 122 0.42 -10.25 7.97
C GLU A 122 1.93 -10.03 8.07
N PHE A 123 2.51 -10.37 9.22
CA PHE A 123 3.95 -10.49 9.35
C PHE A 123 4.39 -11.85 8.80
N ILE A 124 5.20 -11.82 7.74
CA ILE A 124 5.77 -13.03 7.16
C ILE A 124 7.13 -13.26 7.80
N GLU A 125 7.26 -14.36 8.54
CA GLU A 125 8.54 -14.82 9.07
C GLU A 125 9.44 -15.33 7.95
N GLY A 126 10.66 -14.83 7.89
CA GLY A 126 11.65 -15.23 6.92
C GLY A 126 12.86 -14.31 6.93
N ASP A 127 13.94 -14.80 6.31
CA ASP A 127 15.14 -14.01 6.09
C ASP A 127 15.15 -13.40 4.69
N ASP A 128 15.74 -12.22 4.58
CA ASP A 128 15.99 -11.59 3.29
C ASP A 128 16.84 -12.51 2.40
N LEU A 129 16.39 -12.72 1.16
CA LEU A 129 17.06 -13.61 0.22
C LEU A 129 18.52 -13.17 -0.04
N GLY A 130 18.81 -11.86 -0.05
CA GLY A 130 20.16 -11.35 -0.22
C GLY A 130 21.11 -11.74 0.92
N LYS A 131 20.59 -11.99 2.13
CA LYS A 131 21.37 -12.45 3.28
C LYS A 131 21.63 -13.95 3.24
N THR A 132 20.69 -14.75 2.74
CA THR A 132 20.75 -16.21 2.79
C THR A 132 21.24 -16.86 1.49
N TRP A 133 21.23 -16.13 0.37
CA TRP A 133 21.56 -16.67 -0.95
C TRP A 133 22.88 -17.42 -1.00
N GLU A 134 23.95 -16.89 -0.40
CA GLU A 134 25.26 -17.54 -0.42
C GLU A 134 25.30 -18.87 0.34
N ASN A 135 24.42 -19.04 1.33
CA ASN A 135 24.30 -20.26 2.13
C ASN A 135 23.36 -21.30 1.50
N CYS A 136 22.59 -20.93 0.47
CA CYS A 136 21.71 -21.86 -0.23
C CYS A 136 22.51 -22.85 -1.09
N SER A 137 22.10 -24.12 -1.04
CA SER A 137 22.56 -25.16 -1.95
C SER A 137 22.17 -24.87 -3.40
N ALA A 138 22.82 -25.55 -4.34
CA ALA A 138 22.49 -25.42 -5.76
C ALA A 138 21.02 -25.79 -6.06
N ALA A 139 20.47 -26.80 -5.37
CA ALA A 139 19.08 -27.22 -5.52
C ALA A 139 18.11 -26.16 -4.99
N GLU A 140 18.39 -25.54 -3.84
CA GLU A 140 17.58 -24.46 -3.28
C GLU A 140 17.60 -23.22 -4.19
N LYS A 141 18.78 -22.82 -4.69
CA LYS A 141 18.90 -21.71 -5.65
C LYS A 141 18.07 -21.98 -6.92
N GLN A 142 18.07 -23.21 -7.40
CA GLN A 142 17.27 -23.61 -8.56
C GLN A 142 15.77 -23.49 -8.29
N ASN A 143 15.30 -23.97 -7.13
CA ASN A 143 13.90 -23.88 -6.73
C ASN A 143 13.45 -22.42 -6.57
N ILE A 144 14.23 -21.60 -5.85
CA ILE A 144 13.95 -20.17 -5.67
C ILE A 144 13.90 -19.45 -7.03
N SER A 145 14.84 -19.76 -7.93
CA SER A 145 14.85 -19.18 -9.28
C SER A 145 13.62 -19.58 -10.10
N ALA A 146 13.16 -20.83 -9.96
CA ALA A 146 11.95 -21.32 -10.63
C ALA A 146 10.70 -20.59 -10.10
N ASP A 147 10.59 -20.40 -8.79
CA ASP A 147 9.50 -19.66 -8.17
C ASP A 147 9.50 -18.18 -8.58
N LEU A 148 10.64 -17.50 -8.51
CA LEU A 148 10.76 -16.10 -8.95
C LEU A 148 10.39 -15.93 -10.42
N LYS A 149 10.84 -16.85 -11.28
CA LYS A 149 10.47 -16.86 -12.71
C LYS A 149 8.96 -17.00 -12.88
N ARG A 150 8.34 -17.93 -12.14
CA ARG A 150 6.90 -18.16 -12.17
C ARG A 150 6.12 -16.92 -11.71
N TYR A 151 6.47 -16.35 -10.56
CA TYR A 151 5.85 -15.12 -10.05
C TYR A 151 5.95 -13.96 -11.04
N MET A 152 7.13 -13.75 -11.64
CA MET A 152 7.31 -12.67 -12.60
C MET A 152 6.54 -12.89 -13.90
N THR A 153 6.38 -14.16 -14.33
CA THR A 153 5.51 -14.51 -15.44
C THR A 153 4.06 -14.20 -15.11
N GLU A 154 3.57 -14.59 -13.93
CA GLU A 154 2.20 -14.30 -13.49
C GLU A 154 1.91 -12.79 -13.44
N LEU A 155 2.81 -11.98 -12.87
CA LEU A 155 2.67 -10.52 -12.87
C LEU A 155 2.57 -9.93 -14.29
N ARG A 156 3.37 -10.45 -15.23
CA ARG A 156 3.38 -9.96 -16.63
C ARG A 156 2.15 -10.39 -17.42
N LEU A 157 1.45 -11.44 -16.98
CA LEU A 157 0.21 -11.90 -17.59
C LEU A 157 -1.01 -11.09 -17.11
N LEU A 158 -0.88 -10.31 -16.03
CA LEU A 158 -1.91 -9.36 -15.63
C LEU A 158 -2.14 -8.37 -16.80
N SER A 159 -3.32 -8.44 -17.39
CA SER A 159 -3.66 -7.65 -18.57
C SER A 159 -3.60 -6.16 -18.26
N ALA A 160 -2.86 -5.38 -19.07
CA ALA A 160 -2.97 -3.93 -19.09
C ALA A 160 -4.05 -3.57 -20.14
N PRO A 161 -5.25 -3.13 -19.75
CA PRO A 161 -6.37 -2.91 -20.66
C PRO A 161 -6.20 -1.60 -21.45
N GLY A 162 -5.05 -1.40 -22.09
CA GLY A 162 -4.74 -0.19 -22.85
C GLY A 162 -4.44 1.05 -21.99
N TYR A 163 -4.34 0.91 -20.66
CA TYR A 163 -4.05 2.00 -19.74
C TYR A 163 -2.72 1.79 -18.99
N ILE A 164 -1.90 2.84 -18.94
CA ILE A 164 -0.65 2.88 -18.17
C ILE A 164 -0.88 3.78 -16.96
N GLY A 165 -1.15 3.17 -15.80
CA GLY A 165 -1.26 3.89 -14.54
C GLY A 165 -1.43 2.95 -13.35
N SER A 166 -1.99 3.47 -12.26
CA SER A 166 -2.31 2.69 -11.07
C SER A 166 -3.46 1.71 -11.33
N VAL A 167 -3.62 0.74 -10.43
CA VAL A 167 -4.73 -0.22 -10.45
C VAL A 167 -6.06 0.55 -10.48
N HIS A 168 -7.01 0.05 -11.28
CA HIS A 168 -8.31 0.69 -11.54
C HIS A 168 -8.22 2.05 -12.25
N GLU A 169 -7.25 2.21 -13.14
CA GLU A 169 -7.10 3.41 -13.97
C GLU A 169 -6.77 4.69 -13.17
N GLY A 170 -6.22 4.53 -11.97
CA GLY A 170 -5.82 5.64 -11.12
C GLY A 170 -4.53 6.31 -11.62
N PRO A 171 -4.30 7.59 -11.29
CA PRO A 171 -3.05 8.26 -11.62
C PRO A 171 -1.85 7.57 -10.96
N ASN A 172 -0.69 7.59 -11.64
CA ASN A 172 0.56 7.10 -11.08
C ASN A 172 0.95 7.92 -9.85
N SER A 173 1.30 7.24 -8.75
CA SER A 173 1.71 7.86 -7.47
C SER A 173 3.05 8.58 -7.53
N HIS A 174 3.81 8.42 -8.63
CA HIS A 174 4.98 9.24 -8.91
C HIS A 174 4.58 10.39 -9.84
N ASN A 175 4.92 11.62 -9.44
CA ASN A 175 4.86 12.86 -10.24
C ASN A 175 5.73 12.85 -11.53
N ARG A 176 6.11 11.68 -12.05
CA ARG A 176 6.65 11.50 -13.40
C ARG A 176 5.52 11.05 -14.33
N CYS A 177 4.69 12.01 -14.70
CA CYS A 177 3.91 11.90 -15.93
C CYS A 177 4.91 11.86 -17.09
N TRP A 178 5.12 10.70 -17.72
CA TRP A 178 5.85 10.63 -18.97
C TRP A 178 5.00 11.31 -20.05
N ARG A 179 5.25 12.60 -20.28
CA ARG A 179 4.72 13.31 -21.46
C ARG A 179 5.50 12.86 -22.69
N HIS A 180 5.16 11.71 -23.24
CA HIS A 180 5.44 11.48 -24.66
C HIS A 180 4.20 10.94 -25.38
N ALA A 181 3.86 11.67 -26.44
CA ALA A 181 2.81 11.42 -27.42
C ALA A 181 1.36 11.36 -26.89
N GLY A 182 0.81 12.54 -26.56
CA GLY A 182 -0.59 12.87 -26.88
C GLY A 182 -1.73 12.23 -26.07
N LEU A 183 -1.45 11.47 -25.01
CA LEU A 183 -2.49 10.98 -24.09
C LEU A 183 -2.63 11.95 -22.91
N ASP A 184 -3.71 12.71 -22.92
CA ASP A 184 -4.12 13.59 -21.83
C ASP A 184 -4.68 12.75 -20.67
N CYS A 185 -3.93 12.63 -19.58
CA CYS A 185 -4.34 11.89 -18.37
C CYS A 185 -5.51 12.53 -17.60
N SER A 186 -6.04 13.68 -18.04
CA SER A 186 -7.16 14.37 -17.37
C SER A 186 -8.54 13.99 -17.89
N ARG A 187 -8.64 13.09 -18.89
CA ARG A 187 -9.92 12.56 -19.36
C ARG A 187 -10.06 11.10 -18.99
N GLY A 188 -10.85 10.82 -17.96
CA GLY A 188 -11.43 9.48 -17.78
C GLY A 188 -12.27 9.09 -19.01
N PRO A 189 -12.48 7.78 -19.25
CA PRO A 189 -13.22 7.33 -20.42
C PRO A 189 -14.67 7.82 -20.39
N ALA A 190 -15.15 8.29 -21.55
CA ALA A 190 -16.56 8.55 -21.82
C ALA A 190 -17.32 7.25 -22.09
#